data_AF-N8X9L3-F1
#
_entry.id   AF-N8X9L3-F1
#
_cell.length_a   1.000
_cell.length_b   1.000
_cell.length_c   1.000
_cell.angle_alpha   90.00
_cell.angle_beta   90.00
_cell.angle_gamma   90.00
#
_symmetry.space_group_name_H-M   'P 1'
#
loop_
_entity.id
_entity.type
_entity.pdbx_description
1 polymer ?
#
loop_
_entity_poly.entity_id
_entity_poly.type
_entity_poly.pdbx_seq_one_letter_code
_entity_poly.pdbx_strand_id
1 'polypeptide(L)'
;MCLVYQVKTSCFFSTHHHDYLELVLHPESDSDNYRQSVTKGSILYPLLAFFAFVFKNDEMNVTIKEMIEKYIPKCTSQIWHPDTDSEAHFYKNSDTHGLCLTGITYENIDTVYNQIKDNCKLDRDITELSAIKYEHFPIILTACRHYRLPIPYHFFFEILGIDIFADIEKMHILF
;
A
#
# COMPACT_ATOMS: atom_id res chain seq x y z
N MET A 1 -8.59 5.62 -6.47
CA MET A 1 -9.22 4.53 -5.71
C MET A 1 -8.18 3.44 -5.47
N CYS A 2 -7.71 3.29 -4.24
CA CYS A 2 -6.79 2.21 -3.88
C CYS A 2 -7.59 0.99 -3.43
N LEU A 3 -7.25 -0.19 -3.95
CA LEU A 3 -8.04 -1.40 -3.74
C LEU A 3 -7.66 -2.06 -2.40
N VAL A 4 -8.66 -2.19 -1.53
CA VAL A 4 -8.59 -2.87 -0.23
C VAL A 4 -8.82 -4.37 -0.43
N TYR A 5 -8.03 -5.19 0.27
CA TYR A 5 -8.06 -6.65 0.11
C TYR A 5 -8.82 -7.36 1.22
N GLN A 6 -9.63 -8.34 0.82
CA GLN A 6 -10.00 -9.48 1.68
C GLN A 6 -9.42 -10.77 1.10
N VAL A 7 -8.76 -11.56 1.94
CA VAL A 7 -8.24 -12.90 1.59
C VAL A 7 -9.18 -13.94 2.20
N LYS A 8 -9.92 -14.67 1.36
CA LYS A 8 -10.59 -15.92 1.75
C LYS A 8 -9.86 -17.09 1.11
N THR A 9 -9.32 -17.96 1.94
CA THR A 9 -8.50 -19.14 1.61
C THR A 9 -9.34 -20.26 0.97
N SER A 10 -9.77 -20.03 -0.27
CA SER A 10 -10.41 -21.06 -1.09
C SER A 10 -9.87 -21.07 -2.53
N CYS A 11 -9.29 -19.96 -2.98
CA CYS A 11 -8.56 -19.86 -4.24
C CYS A 11 -7.29 -19.00 -4.02
N PHE A 12 -6.15 -19.41 -4.59
CA PHE A 12 -4.80 -18.94 -4.23
C PHE A 12 -4.45 -17.47 -4.57
N PHE A 13 -5.44 -16.59 -4.76
CA PHE A 13 -5.20 -15.22 -5.23
C PHE A 13 -6.12 -14.19 -4.57
N SER A 14 -5.62 -12.97 -4.46
CA SER A 14 -6.25 -11.86 -3.78
C SER A 14 -7.35 -11.22 -4.65
N THR A 15 -8.42 -10.69 -4.04
CA THR A 15 -9.54 -10.08 -4.79
C THR A 15 -9.91 -8.70 -4.23
N HIS A 16 -10.52 -7.88 -5.08
CA HIS A 16 -11.01 -6.55 -4.73
C HIS A 16 -12.52 -6.51 -4.43
N HIS A 17 -13.18 -7.66 -4.31
CA HIS A 17 -14.61 -7.75 -4.00
C HIS A 17 -14.87 -7.35 -2.55
N HIS A 18 -15.94 -6.57 -2.35
CA HIS A 18 -16.35 -6.08 -1.04
C HIS A 18 -17.71 -6.62 -0.61
N ASP A 19 -18.52 -7.10 -1.58
CA ASP A 19 -19.83 -7.68 -1.31
C ASP A 19 -19.68 -9.11 -0.76
N TYR A 20 -20.44 -9.41 0.29
CA TYR A 20 -20.36 -10.69 0.98
C TYR A 20 -20.80 -11.86 0.08
N LEU A 21 -21.82 -11.67 -0.74
CA LEU A 21 -22.32 -12.72 -1.63
C LEU A 21 -21.31 -13.01 -2.74
N GLU A 22 -20.71 -11.96 -3.32
CA GLU A 22 -19.61 -12.11 -4.29
C GLU A 22 -18.45 -12.92 -3.69
N LEU A 23 -18.05 -12.63 -2.44
CA LEU A 23 -17.00 -13.37 -1.73
C LEU A 23 -17.38 -14.82 -1.37
N VAL A 24 -18.65 -15.11 -1.17
CA VAL A 24 -19.13 -16.48 -0.91
C VAL A 24 -19.11 -17.32 -2.18
N LEU A 25 -19.49 -16.72 -3.31
CA LEU A 25 -19.57 -17.38 -4.61
C LEU A 25 -18.23 -17.42 -5.35
N HIS A 26 -17.21 -16.72 -4.85
CA HIS A 26 -15.89 -16.69 -5.47
C HIS A 26 -15.11 -18.02 -5.30
N PRO A 27 -14.43 -18.52 -6.35
CA PRO A 27 -14.38 -17.96 -7.71
C PRO A 27 -15.60 -18.35 -8.56
N GLU A 28 -16.11 -17.42 -9.37
CA GLU A 28 -17.18 -17.71 -10.35
C GLU A 28 -16.67 -18.49 -11.56
N SER A 29 -15.37 -18.43 -11.85
CA SER A 29 -14.73 -19.12 -12.98
C SER A 29 -13.24 -19.35 -12.74
N ASP A 30 -12.71 -20.48 -13.20
CA ASP A 30 -11.27 -20.78 -13.20
C ASP A 30 -10.51 -20.18 -14.40
N SER A 31 -11.16 -19.34 -15.21
CA SER A 31 -10.53 -18.74 -16.38
C SER A 31 -9.50 -17.66 -16.03
N ASP A 32 -8.44 -17.55 -16.82
CA ASP A 32 -7.44 -16.48 -16.66
C ASP A 32 -8.04 -15.08 -16.82
N ASN A 33 -9.08 -14.94 -17.66
CA ASN A 33 -9.80 -13.68 -17.83
C ASN A 33 -10.53 -13.27 -16.55
N TYR A 34 -11.21 -14.21 -15.88
CA TYR A 34 -11.84 -13.95 -14.59
C TYR A 34 -10.80 -13.58 -13.55
N ARG A 35 -9.71 -14.36 -13.43
CA ARG A 35 -8.61 -14.08 -12.50
C ARG A 35 -8.05 -12.67 -12.70
N GLN A 36 -7.77 -12.25 -13.93
CA GLN A 36 -7.30 -10.89 -14.25
C GLN A 36 -8.34 -9.82 -13.90
N SER A 37 -9.63 -10.09 -14.12
CA SER A 37 -10.70 -9.14 -13.80
C SER A 37 -10.84 -8.88 -12.30
N VAL A 38 -10.55 -9.90 -11.46
CA VAL A 38 -10.64 -9.80 -10.00
C VAL A 38 -9.32 -9.38 -9.33
N THR A 39 -8.19 -9.42 -10.05
CA THR A 39 -6.83 -9.05 -9.59
C THR A 39 -6.27 -7.78 -10.26
N LYS A 40 -7.10 -6.74 -10.48
CA LYS A 40 -6.67 -5.55 -11.25
C LYS A 40 -5.51 -4.77 -10.62
N GLY A 41 -5.43 -4.64 -9.30
CA GLY A 41 -4.29 -3.99 -8.68
C GLY A 41 -4.22 -4.10 -7.17
N SER A 42 -3.02 -4.28 -6.61
CA SER A 42 -2.79 -4.74 -5.24
C SER A 42 -1.81 -3.94 -4.40
N ILE A 43 -2.22 -3.61 -3.18
CA ILE A 43 -1.35 -3.10 -2.12
C ILE A 43 -0.67 -4.23 -1.32
N LEU A 44 -1.19 -5.46 -1.42
CA LEU A 44 -0.73 -6.57 -0.59
C LEU A 44 0.70 -6.98 -0.97
N TYR A 45 0.98 -7.12 -2.26
CA TYR A 45 2.30 -7.59 -2.71
C TYR A 45 3.41 -6.57 -2.41
N PRO A 46 3.22 -5.25 -2.64
CA PRO A 46 4.17 -4.24 -2.16
C PRO A 46 4.40 -4.30 -0.65
N LEU A 47 3.34 -4.51 0.15
CA LEU A 47 3.45 -4.61 1.61
C LEU A 47 4.25 -5.85 2.04
N LEU A 48 3.97 -7.00 1.43
CA LEU A 48 4.70 -8.23 1.72
C LEU A 48 6.18 -8.12 1.32
N ALA A 49 6.48 -7.56 0.14
CA ALA A 49 7.86 -7.37 -0.31
C ALA A 49 8.62 -6.36 0.57
N PHE A 50 7.94 -5.28 0.99
CA PHE A 50 8.49 -4.33 1.96
C PHE A 50 8.90 -5.02 3.25
N PHE A 51 8.01 -5.81 3.87
CA PHE A 51 8.34 -6.52 5.11
C PHE A 51 9.35 -7.65 4.91
N ALA A 52 9.33 -8.34 3.76
CA ALA A 52 10.34 -9.32 3.42
C ALA A 52 11.74 -8.68 3.40
N PHE A 53 11.89 -7.48 2.82
CA PHE A 53 13.13 -6.72 2.87
C PHE A 53 13.50 -6.31 4.31
N VAL A 54 12.55 -5.73 5.06
CA VAL A 54 12.77 -5.27 6.44
C VAL A 54 13.24 -6.40 7.36
N PHE A 55 12.66 -7.60 7.21
CA PHE A 55 13.05 -8.78 7.97
C PHE A 55 14.26 -9.52 7.39
N LYS A 56 14.87 -9.01 6.31
CA LYS A 56 16.00 -9.64 5.60
C LYS A 56 15.67 -11.09 5.18
N ASN A 57 14.44 -11.30 4.74
CA ASN A 57 13.94 -12.59 4.29
C ASN A 57 13.98 -12.65 2.76
N ASP A 58 15.15 -13.01 2.24
CA ASP A 58 15.39 -13.09 0.79
C ASP A 58 14.56 -14.19 0.13
N GLU A 59 14.33 -15.31 0.83
CA GLU A 59 13.47 -16.41 0.36
C GLU A 59 12.04 -15.93 0.11
N MET A 60 11.48 -15.14 1.03
CA MET A 60 10.15 -14.55 0.88
C MET A 60 10.10 -13.57 -0.30
N ASN A 61 11.14 -12.76 -0.50
CA ASN A 61 11.20 -11.85 -1.66
C ASN A 61 11.22 -12.61 -2.99
N VAL A 62 12.04 -13.66 -3.10
CA VAL A 62 12.07 -14.53 -4.30
C VAL A 62 10.71 -15.17 -4.53
N THR A 63 10.09 -15.72 -3.47
CA THR A 63 8.76 -16.34 -3.54
C THR A 63 7.69 -15.36 -4.01
N ILE A 64 7.71 -14.11 -3.51
CA ILE A 64 6.76 -13.07 -3.92
C ILE A 64 6.94 -12.73 -5.40
N LYS A 65 8.19 -12.56 -5.85
CA LYS A 65 8.50 -12.27 -7.26
C LYS A 65 7.98 -13.37 -8.18
N GLU A 66 8.32 -14.62 -7.88
CA GLU A 66 7.87 -15.78 -8.66
C GLU A 66 6.34 -15.92 -8.65
N MET A 67 5.69 -15.65 -7.51
CA MET A 67 4.23 -15.65 -7.41
C MET A 67 3.60 -14.59 -8.32
N ILE A 68 4.15 -13.38 -8.33
CA ILE A 68 3.63 -12.27 -9.14
C ILE A 68 3.76 -12.60 -10.63
N GLU A 69 4.96 -13.00 -11.05
CA GLU A 69 5.26 -13.34 -12.45
C GLU A 69 4.44 -14.52 -12.96
N LYS A 70 4.26 -15.56 -12.13
CA LYS A 70 3.58 -16.79 -12.52
C LYS A 70 2.06 -16.67 -12.48
N TYR A 71 1.49 -16.09 -11.42
CA TYR A 71 0.05 -16.20 -11.16
C TYR A 71 -0.74 -14.93 -11.45
N ILE A 72 -0.12 -13.76 -11.40
CA ILE A 72 -0.80 -12.46 -11.52
C ILE A 72 0.02 -11.42 -12.32
N PRO A 73 0.59 -11.76 -13.50
CA PRO A 73 1.50 -10.87 -14.22
C PRO A 73 0.86 -9.55 -14.71
N LYS A 74 -0.47 -9.46 -14.69
CA LYS A 74 -1.23 -8.26 -15.07
C LYS A 74 -1.77 -7.47 -13.87
N CYS A 75 -1.48 -7.90 -12.65
CA CYS A 75 -1.90 -7.19 -11.46
C CYS A 75 -1.02 -5.95 -11.28
N THR A 76 -1.64 -4.78 -11.18
CA THR A 76 -0.92 -3.53 -10.93
C THR A 76 -0.56 -3.43 -9.45
N SER A 77 0.71 -3.48 -9.09
CA SER A 77 1.12 -3.19 -7.71
C SER A 77 0.94 -1.71 -7.37
N GLN A 78 0.34 -1.45 -6.20
CA GLN A 78 -0.15 -0.14 -5.78
C GLN A 78 0.33 0.24 -4.39
N ILE A 79 0.59 1.53 -4.17
CA ILE A 79 0.81 2.11 -2.85
C ILE A 79 -0.12 3.31 -2.70
N TRP A 80 -0.67 3.50 -1.51
CA TRP A 80 -1.57 4.60 -1.21
C TRP A 80 -0.90 5.64 -0.32
N HIS A 81 -1.17 6.89 -0.65
CA HIS A 81 -0.69 8.06 0.07
C HIS A 81 -1.85 9.04 0.28
N PRO A 82 -1.91 9.76 1.40
CA PRO A 82 -2.75 10.94 1.52
C PRO A 82 -2.39 11.96 0.43
N ASP A 83 -3.35 12.81 0.10
CA ASP A 83 -3.22 13.91 -0.85
C ASP A 83 -3.81 15.19 -0.25
N THR A 84 -3.82 16.27 -1.03
CA THR A 84 -4.33 17.57 -0.59
C THR A 84 -5.80 17.55 -0.14
N ASP A 85 -6.61 16.63 -0.67
CA ASP A 85 -8.03 16.51 -0.32
C ASP A 85 -8.25 15.60 0.90
N SER A 86 -7.23 14.83 1.30
CA SER A 86 -7.34 13.85 2.37
C SER A 86 -7.71 14.48 3.70
N GLU A 87 -7.21 15.65 4.10
CA GLU A 87 -7.60 16.27 5.38
C GLU A 87 -9.14 16.44 5.52
N ALA A 88 -9.82 16.83 4.44
CA ALA A 88 -11.26 17.07 4.45
C ALA A 88 -12.09 15.78 4.55
N HIS A 89 -11.57 14.68 4.01
CA HIS A 89 -12.33 13.45 3.79
C HIS A 89 -11.87 12.26 4.64
N PHE A 90 -10.59 12.20 5.01
CA PHE A 90 -9.93 11.04 5.63
C PHE A 90 -10.62 10.58 6.92
N TYR A 91 -10.99 11.52 7.80
CA TYR A 91 -11.58 11.17 9.10
C TYR A 91 -13.06 10.77 9.03
N LYS A 92 -13.76 11.14 7.96
CA LYS A 92 -15.20 10.89 7.77
C LYS A 92 -15.51 9.90 6.66
N ASN A 93 -14.50 9.55 5.84
CA ASN A 93 -14.60 8.82 4.59
C ASN A 93 -15.78 9.31 3.73
N SER A 94 -15.91 10.63 3.61
CA SER A 94 -17.07 11.29 2.98
C SER A 94 -16.98 11.38 1.46
N ASP A 95 -15.77 11.28 0.90
CA ASP A 95 -15.53 11.22 -0.54
C ASP A 95 -14.23 10.45 -0.83
N THR A 96 -13.95 10.16 -2.10
CA THR A 96 -12.70 9.54 -2.54
C THR A 96 -11.55 10.51 -2.38
N HIS A 97 -10.47 10.07 -1.74
CA HIS A 97 -9.27 10.87 -1.53
C HIS A 97 -8.00 10.00 -1.56
N GLY A 98 -6.86 10.67 -1.60
CA GLY A 98 -5.54 10.07 -1.63
C GLY A 98 -5.10 9.63 -3.02
N LEU A 99 -3.79 9.58 -3.19
CA LEU A 99 -3.12 9.20 -4.41
C LEU A 99 -2.74 7.72 -4.39
N CYS A 100 -2.85 7.09 -5.55
CA CYS A 100 -2.38 5.73 -5.76
C CYS A 100 -1.16 5.77 -6.66
N LEU A 101 0.01 5.46 -6.10
CA LEU A 101 1.19 5.23 -6.90
C LEU A 101 1.14 3.83 -7.50
N THR A 102 1.38 3.73 -8.80
CA THR A 102 1.44 2.48 -9.55
C THR A 102 2.81 2.27 -10.16
N GLY A 103 3.12 1.04 -10.60
CA GLY A 103 4.36 0.76 -11.32
C GLY A 103 5.52 0.33 -10.43
N ILE A 104 5.21 -0.21 -9.24
CA ILE A 104 6.19 -0.87 -8.38
C ILE A 104 6.74 -2.10 -9.10
N THR A 105 8.07 -2.20 -9.18
CA THR A 105 8.78 -3.30 -9.84
C THR A 105 9.48 -4.19 -8.81
N TYR A 106 9.66 -5.46 -9.16
CA TYR A 106 10.22 -6.51 -8.28
C TYR A 106 11.54 -7.07 -8.84
N GLU A 107 12.36 -6.21 -9.44
CA GLU A 107 13.59 -6.63 -10.13
C GLU A 107 14.60 -7.26 -9.16
N ASN A 108 14.93 -6.53 -8.09
CA ASN A 108 15.84 -6.95 -7.02
C ASN A 108 15.15 -6.89 -5.65
N ILE A 109 15.79 -7.51 -4.65
CA ILE A 109 15.30 -7.61 -3.26
C ILE A 109 15.07 -6.23 -2.63
N ASP A 110 15.91 -5.25 -2.96
CA ASP A 110 15.86 -3.88 -2.44
C ASP A 110 15.00 -2.93 -3.29
N THR A 111 14.64 -3.31 -4.53
CA THR A 111 13.94 -2.43 -5.49
C THR A 111 12.65 -1.89 -4.92
N VAL A 112 11.78 -2.76 -4.39
CA VAL A 112 10.49 -2.34 -3.83
C VAL A 112 10.74 -1.38 -2.67
N TYR A 113 11.56 -1.77 -1.69
CA TYR A 113 11.84 -0.95 -0.51
C TYR A 113 12.36 0.45 -0.87
N ASN A 114 13.31 0.54 -1.81
CA ASN A 114 13.84 1.82 -2.27
C ASN A 114 12.77 2.65 -3.00
N GLN A 115 11.97 2.03 -3.88
CA GLN A 115 10.84 2.70 -4.52
C GLN A 115 9.87 3.27 -3.47
N ILE A 116 9.46 2.48 -2.47
CA ILE A 116 8.56 2.97 -1.41
C ILE A 116 9.22 4.13 -0.66
N LYS A 117 10.48 3.98 -0.27
CA LYS A 117 11.23 5.00 0.48
C LYS A 117 11.32 6.31 -0.30
N ASP A 118 11.67 6.26 -1.58
CA ASP A 118 11.80 7.44 -2.42
C ASP A 118 10.44 8.13 -2.65
N ASN A 119 9.36 7.36 -2.77
CA ASN A 119 8.02 7.93 -2.87
C ASN A 119 7.57 8.60 -1.56
N CYS A 120 7.81 7.97 -0.40
CA CYS A 120 7.51 8.59 0.89
C CYS A 120 8.28 9.91 1.11
N LYS A 121 9.50 10.06 0.55
CA LYS A 121 10.26 11.31 0.60
C LYS A 121 9.63 12.46 -0.20
N LEU A 122 8.94 12.12 -1.28
CA LEU A 122 8.28 13.09 -2.15
C LEU A 122 6.89 13.49 -1.64
N ASP A 123 6.20 12.56 -0.98
CA ASP A 123 4.89 12.79 -0.39
C ASP A 123 4.97 13.62 0.91
N ARG A 124 4.47 14.86 0.84
CA ARG A 124 4.37 15.80 1.96
C ARG A 124 2.95 15.98 2.46
N ASP A 125 1.94 15.47 1.76
CA ASP A 125 0.55 15.74 2.13
C ASP A 125 0.19 15.05 3.45
N ILE A 126 0.89 13.96 3.80
CA ILE A 126 0.76 13.33 5.12
C ILE A 126 1.13 14.26 6.28
N THR A 127 2.13 15.14 6.12
CA THR A 127 2.53 16.08 7.19
C THR A 127 1.53 17.22 7.34
N GLU A 128 0.68 17.43 6.33
CA GLU A 128 -0.35 18.45 6.36
C GLU A 128 -1.60 18.04 7.15
N LEU A 129 -1.78 16.74 7.40
CA LEU A 129 -2.88 16.20 8.18
C LEU A 129 -2.88 16.76 9.60
N SER A 130 -4.04 17.23 10.06
CA SER A 130 -4.17 17.83 11.40
C SER A 130 -3.79 16.84 12.51
N ALA A 131 -4.12 15.55 12.34
CA ALA A 131 -3.72 14.51 13.28
C ALA A 131 -2.20 14.31 13.38
N ILE A 132 -1.42 14.62 12.32
CA ILE A 132 0.05 14.60 12.42
C ILE A 132 0.54 15.89 13.09
N LYS A 133 0.06 17.06 12.65
CA LYS A 133 0.47 18.38 13.17
C LYS A 133 0.25 18.52 14.68
N TYR A 134 -0.79 17.91 15.22
CA TYR A 134 -1.15 17.96 16.63
C TYR A 134 -0.76 16.68 17.40
N GLU A 135 0.15 15.85 16.86
CA GLU A 135 0.67 14.65 17.54
C GLU A 135 -0.42 13.63 17.94
N HIS A 136 -1.49 13.57 17.16
CA HIS A 136 -2.63 12.67 17.34
C HIS A 136 -2.70 11.60 16.24
N PHE A 137 -1.54 11.15 15.76
CA PHE A 137 -1.43 10.15 14.70
C PHE A 137 -2.20 8.83 14.93
N PRO A 138 -2.49 8.37 16.17
CA PRO A 138 -3.32 7.16 16.36
C PRO A 138 -4.73 7.28 15.75
N ILE A 139 -5.24 8.51 15.58
CA ILE A 139 -6.51 8.76 14.87
C ILE A 139 -6.40 8.28 13.42
N ILE A 140 -5.25 8.51 12.77
CA ILE A 140 -5.01 8.08 11.39
C ILE A 140 -5.07 6.56 11.29
N LEU A 141 -4.35 5.84 12.16
CA LEU A 141 -4.34 4.38 12.19
C LEU A 141 -5.74 3.81 12.48
N THR A 142 -6.49 4.47 13.36
CA THR A 142 -7.87 4.09 13.69
C THR A 142 -8.80 4.26 12.50
N ALA A 143 -8.70 5.37 11.77
CA ALA A 143 -9.46 5.62 10.55
C ALA A 143 -9.07 4.65 9.43
N CYS A 144 -7.77 4.37 9.22
CA CYS A 144 -7.31 3.34 8.29
C CYS A 144 -7.97 1.98 8.59
N ARG A 145 -7.98 1.57 9.85
CA ARG A 145 -8.64 0.32 10.25
C ARG A 145 -10.16 0.37 10.06
N HIS A 146 -10.81 1.48 10.43
CA HIS A 146 -12.26 1.61 10.40
C HIS A 146 -12.83 1.67 8.99
N TYR A 147 -12.25 2.52 8.14
CA TYR A 147 -12.65 2.70 6.74
C TYR A 147 -11.93 1.75 5.78
N ARG A 148 -11.06 0.89 6.31
CA ARG A 148 -10.22 -0.05 5.58
C ARG A 148 -9.26 0.61 4.59
N LEU A 149 -8.89 1.86 4.82
CA LEU A 149 -7.86 2.53 4.02
C LEU A 149 -6.48 1.89 4.29
N PRO A 150 -5.59 1.85 3.29
CA PRO A 150 -4.23 1.39 3.51
C PRO A 150 -3.51 2.30 4.52
N ILE A 151 -2.62 1.73 5.32
CA ILE A 151 -1.77 2.52 6.22
C ILE A 151 -0.66 3.15 5.38
N PRO A 152 -0.46 4.49 5.44
CA PRO A 152 0.68 5.13 4.79
C PRO A 152 2.01 4.52 5.22
N TYR A 153 2.92 4.29 4.27
CA TYR A 153 4.20 3.64 4.58
C TYR A 153 5.09 4.48 5.50
N HIS A 154 4.87 5.79 5.58
CA HIS A 154 5.54 6.68 6.54
C HIS A 154 5.53 6.14 7.96
N PHE A 155 4.40 5.58 8.41
CA PHE A 155 4.29 4.99 9.75
C PHE A 155 5.20 3.77 9.94
N PHE A 156 5.37 2.95 8.91
CA PHE A 156 6.26 1.79 9.01
C PHE A 156 7.72 2.21 9.12
N PHE A 157 8.15 3.20 8.35
CA PHE A 157 9.50 3.75 8.46
C PHE A 157 9.75 4.42 9.82
N GLU A 158 8.77 5.15 10.34
CA GLU A 158 8.84 5.74 11.68
C GLU A 158 9.02 4.66 12.76
N ILE A 159 8.24 3.58 12.70
CA ILE A 159 8.38 2.41 13.61
C ILE A 159 9.76 1.77 13.50
N LEU A 160 10.36 1.76 12.31
CA LEU A 160 11.71 1.24 12.07
C LEU A 160 12.81 2.21 12.52
N GLY A 161 12.47 3.39 13.05
CA GLY A 161 13.44 4.42 13.45
C GLY A 161 14.11 5.11 12.25
N ILE A 162 13.48 5.05 11.08
CA ILE A 162 13.99 5.66 9.85
C ILE A 162 13.25 6.97 9.65
N ASP A 163 13.96 8.08 9.87
CA ASP A 163 13.45 9.39 9.54
C ASP A 163 13.53 9.60 8.02
N ILE A 164 12.36 9.58 7.38
CA ILE A 164 12.23 9.80 5.93
C ILE A 164 12.47 11.28 5.58
N PHE A 165 12.22 12.19 6.53
CA PHE A 165 12.31 13.64 6.34
C PHE A 165 13.66 14.23 6.78
N ALA A 166 14.48 13.50 7.55
CA ALA A 166 15.80 13.93 8.04
C ALA A 166 16.76 14.45 6.96
N ASP A 167 16.73 13.89 5.75
CA ASP A 167 17.62 14.29 4.65
C ASP A 167 17.30 15.70 4.10
N ILE A 168 16.13 16.26 4.43
CA ILE A 168 15.60 17.50 3.83
C ILE A 168 15.86 18.72 4.73
N GLU A 169 15.94 18.57 6.06
CA GLU A 169 16.32 19.67 6.97
C GLU A 169 17.70 20.25 6.64
N LYS A 170 18.62 19.43 6.11
CA LYS A 170 19.94 19.90 5.67
C LYS A 170 19.90 20.79 4.43
N MET A 171 18.82 20.75 3.64
CA MET A 171 18.67 21.59 2.44
C MET A 171 18.11 22.98 2.75
N HIS A 172 17.41 23.16 3.87
CA HIS A 172 16.88 24.45 4.32
C HIS A 172 17.91 25.33 5.05
N ILE A 173 19.11 24.82 5.33
CA ILE A 173 20.20 25.57 6.01
C ILE A 173 21.26 26.09 5.00
N LEU A 174 21.03 25.88 3.69
CA LEU A 174 21.97 26.28 2.62
C LEU A 174 21.46 27.40 1.71
N PHE A 175 20.44 28.17 2.14
CA PHE A 175 20.02 29.41 1.48
C PHE A 175 20.01 30.58 2.46
#